data_AF-A0A939SL44-F1
#
_entry.id   AF-A0A939SL44-F1
#
_cell.length_a   1.000
_cell.length_b   1.000
_cell.length_c   1.000
_cell.angle_alpha   90.00
_cell.angle_beta   90.00
_cell.angle_gamma   90.00
#
_symmetry.space_group_name_H-M   'P 1'
#
loop_
_entity.id
_entity.type
_entity.pdbx_description
1 polymer ?
#
loop_
_entity_poly.entity_id
_entity_poly.type
_entity_poly.pdbx_seq_one_letter_code
_entity_poly.pdbx_strand_id
1 'polypeptide(L)'
;MLIKTQAEMITKIKREMQIGELFDELVMPLLCNTADFIHLLPASEAHHHRAQGGLLRHSLEVCYIAVKHTKTTDFDSNETPEERSANALKWRLAVAVTALLHDIGKPVSDYEIWDQTGVYQWKPSGKICFIGLLNTT
;
A
#
# COMPACT_ATOMS: atom_id res chain seq x y z
N MET A 1 -7.08 -3.89 13.37
CA MET A 1 -6.77 -3.83 11.93
C MET A 1 -5.35 -3.28 11.77
N LEU A 2 -4.48 -4.01 11.08
CA LEU A 2 -3.03 -3.75 11.01
C LEU A 2 -2.71 -2.31 10.57
N ILE A 3 -3.51 -1.76 9.66
CA ILE A 3 -3.36 -0.39 9.16
C ILE A 3 -3.37 0.68 10.27
N LYS A 4 -4.08 0.44 11.39
CA LYS A 4 -4.12 1.36 12.55
C LYS A 4 -2.74 1.54 13.21
N THR A 5 -1.85 0.55 13.11
CA THR A 5 -0.48 0.64 13.62
C THR A 5 0.38 1.63 12.85
N GLN A 6 -0.07 2.05 11.65
CA GLN A 6 0.66 2.95 10.75
C GLN A 6 0.05 4.36 10.70
N ALA A 7 -0.73 4.76 11.71
CA ALA A 7 -1.47 6.03 11.74
C ALA A 7 -0.59 7.27 11.44
N GLU A 8 0.64 7.30 11.97
CA GLU A 8 1.57 8.39 11.71
C GLU A 8 1.96 8.48 10.23
N MET A 9 2.23 7.34 9.59
CA MET A 9 2.58 7.28 8.18
C MET A 9 1.40 7.64 7.28
N ILE A 10 0.20 7.14 7.62
CA ILE A 10 -1.04 7.50 6.90
C ILE A 10 -1.28 9.00 6.97
N THR A 11 -1.04 9.61 8.13
CA THR A 11 -1.13 11.07 8.31
C THR A 11 -0.14 11.82 7.41
N LYS A 12 1.10 11.31 7.29
CA LYS A 12 2.11 11.86 6.38
C LYS A 12 1.66 11.76 4.92
N ILE A 13 1.19 10.59 4.48
CA ILE A 13 0.67 10.39 3.11
C ILE A 13 -0.53 11.31 2.85
N LYS A 14 -1.50 11.42 3.77
CA LYS A 14 -2.67 12.31 3.64
C LYS A 14 -2.26 13.77 3.43
N ARG A 15 -1.25 14.24 4.18
CA ARG A 15 -0.71 15.60 4.04
C ARG A 15 -0.03 15.83 2.69
N GLU A 16 0.71 14.85 2.17
CA GLU A 16 1.36 14.99 0.87
C GLU A 16 0.38 14.92 -0.30
N MET A 17 -0.66 14.07 -0.18
CA MET A 17 -1.69 13.92 -1.21
C MET A 17 -2.45 15.22 -1.45
N GLN A 18 -2.77 16.01 -0.41
CA GLN A 18 -3.52 17.28 -0.51
C GLN A 18 -4.81 17.18 -1.34
N ILE A 19 -5.63 16.16 -1.05
CA ILE A 19 -6.89 15.87 -1.77
C ILE A 19 -8.14 16.02 -0.88
N GLY A 20 -7.97 16.55 0.33
CA GLY A 20 -9.07 16.81 1.27
C GLY A 20 -9.83 15.55 1.66
N GLU A 21 -11.16 15.63 1.60
CA GLU A 21 -12.09 14.55 1.96
C GLU A 21 -12.00 13.34 1.02
N LEU A 22 -11.61 13.56 -0.25
CA LEU A 22 -11.41 12.48 -1.23
C LEU A 22 -10.34 11.47 -0.79
N PHE A 23 -9.48 11.82 0.17
CA PHE A 23 -8.52 10.87 0.71
C PHE A 23 -9.20 9.67 1.36
N ASP A 24 -10.25 9.92 2.14
CA ASP A 24 -10.93 8.88 2.89
C ASP A 24 -11.78 8.00 1.96
N GLU A 25 -12.20 8.54 0.80
CA GLU A 25 -12.96 7.82 -0.23
C GLU A 25 -12.07 7.02 -1.20
N LEU A 26 -10.94 7.57 -1.63
CA LEU A 26 -10.13 7.00 -2.70
C LEU A 26 -8.88 6.26 -2.19
N VAL A 27 -8.21 6.82 -1.18
CA VAL A 27 -6.89 6.35 -0.75
C VAL A 27 -6.99 5.45 0.47
N MET A 28 -7.84 5.77 1.45
CA MET A 28 -7.98 4.94 2.65
C MET A 28 -8.41 3.50 2.33
N PRO A 29 -9.37 3.23 1.42
CA PRO A 29 -9.72 1.86 1.05
C PRO A 29 -8.55 1.12 0.38
N LEU A 30 -7.76 1.80 -0.45
CA LEU A 30 -6.55 1.23 -1.04
C LEU A 30 -5.55 0.80 0.04
N LEU A 31 -5.24 1.69 0.98
CA LEU A 31 -4.32 1.40 2.09
C LEU A 31 -4.80 0.24 2.97
N CYS A 32 -6.10 0.21 3.27
CA CYS A 32 -6.73 -0.88 4.01
C CYS A 32 -6.60 -2.22 3.27
N ASN A 33 -6.97 -2.26 1.99
CA ASN A 33 -6.92 -3.48 1.18
C ASN A 33 -5.49 -3.99 1.01
N THR A 34 -4.53 -3.08 0.82
CA THR A 34 -3.10 -3.44 0.79
C THR A 34 -2.64 -4.03 2.12
N ALA A 35 -3.03 -3.43 3.25
CA ALA A 35 -2.68 -3.94 4.58
C ALA A 35 -3.32 -5.31 4.86
N ASP A 36 -4.54 -5.54 4.41
CA ASP A 36 -5.23 -6.81 4.58
C ASP A 36 -4.65 -7.91 3.68
N PHE A 37 -4.15 -7.55 2.49
CA PHE A 37 -3.50 -8.49 1.58
C PHE A 37 -2.07 -8.85 2.01
N ILE A 38 -1.24 -7.84 2.32
CA ILE A 38 0.16 -8.02 2.72
C ILE A 38 0.26 -8.57 4.16
N HIS A 39 -0.68 -8.16 5.02
CA HIS A 39 -0.73 -8.55 6.41
C HIS A 39 0.63 -8.41 7.12
N LEU A 40 1.07 -9.47 7.81
CA LEU A 40 2.24 -9.46 8.67
C LEU A 40 3.52 -9.92 7.95
N LEU A 41 3.50 -10.01 6.61
CA LEU A 41 4.63 -10.49 5.83
C LEU A 41 5.87 -9.57 5.99
N PRO A 42 7.07 -10.17 6.12
CA PRO A 42 8.31 -9.40 6.08
C PRO A 42 8.58 -8.89 4.66
N ALA A 43 9.33 -7.79 4.53
CA ALA A 43 9.65 -7.24 3.20
C ALA A 43 10.66 -8.11 2.43
N SER A 44 11.53 -8.83 3.14
CA SER A 44 12.43 -9.88 2.63
C SER A 44 13.08 -10.66 3.79
N GLU A 45 13.67 -11.82 3.49
CA GLU A 45 14.42 -12.63 4.47
C GLU A 45 15.72 -11.97 4.98
N ALA A 46 16.27 -10.96 4.29
CA ALA A 46 17.65 -10.50 4.49
C ALA A 46 17.88 -8.97 4.65
N HIS A 47 16.85 -8.11 4.75
CA HIS A 47 17.04 -6.62 4.77
C HIS A 47 16.49 -5.89 6.00
N HIS A 48 16.62 -4.56 6.06
CA HIS A 48 16.26 -3.68 7.19
C HIS A 48 14.79 -3.74 7.65
N HIS A 49 13.87 -4.39 6.89
CA HIS A 49 12.44 -4.56 7.23
C HIS A 49 12.03 -6.03 7.42
N ARG A 50 12.86 -6.81 8.10
CA ARG A 50 12.61 -8.24 8.45
C ARG A 50 11.58 -8.45 9.55
N ALA A 51 11.22 -7.40 10.29
CA ALA A 51 10.23 -7.49 11.34
C ALA A 51 8.83 -7.76 10.77
N GLN A 52 7.96 -8.33 11.60
CA GLN A 52 6.57 -8.61 11.27
C GLN A 52 5.86 -7.34 10.74
N GLY A 53 5.18 -7.44 9.59
CA GLY A 53 4.55 -6.29 8.93
C GLY A 53 5.51 -5.33 8.22
N GLY A 54 6.78 -5.72 8.06
CA GLY A 54 7.81 -4.92 7.40
C GLY A 54 7.48 -4.59 5.94
N LEU A 55 6.77 -5.49 5.22
CA LEU A 55 6.37 -5.23 3.84
C LEU A 55 5.34 -4.10 3.76
N LEU A 56 4.35 -4.09 4.64
CA LEU A 56 3.37 -3.00 4.70
C LEU A 56 4.05 -1.66 5.04
N ARG A 57 4.94 -1.66 6.04
CA ARG A 57 5.69 -0.46 6.42
C ARG A 57 6.49 0.08 5.24
N HIS A 58 7.19 -0.80 4.54
CA HIS A 58 7.99 -0.45 3.37
C HIS A 58 7.13 0.18 2.26
N SER A 59 6.04 -0.47 1.87
CA SER A 59 5.14 0.04 0.84
C SER A 59 4.58 1.43 1.17
N LEU A 60 4.25 1.68 2.44
CA LEU A 60 3.78 3.00 2.88
C LEU A 60 4.89 4.07 2.85
N GLU A 61 6.12 3.73 3.21
CA GLU A 61 7.26 4.65 3.11
C GLU A 61 7.59 5.02 1.66
N VAL A 62 7.61 4.03 0.77
CA VAL A 62 7.81 4.25 -0.66
C VAL A 62 6.67 5.10 -1.24
N CYS A 63 5.43 4.82 -0.87
CA CYS A 63 4.27 5.65 -1.24
C CYS A 63 4.41 7.10 -0.77
N TYR A 64 4.74 7.32 0.51
CA TYR A 64 4.95 8.66 1.06
C TYR A 64 6.02 9.44 0.29
N ILE A 65 7.19 8.83 0.07
CA ILE A 65 8.29 9.47 -0.63
C ILE A 65 7.91 9.76 -2.09
N ALA A 66 7.31 8.80 -2.79
CA ALA A 66 6.91 8.96 -4.19
C ALA A 66 5.87 10.07 -4.39
N VAL A 67 4.83 10.10 -3.54
CA VAL A 67 3.82 11.18 -3.57
C VAL A 67 4.45 12.54 -3.28
N LYS A 68 5.40 12.62 -2.35
CA LYS A 68 6.11 13.87 -2.08
C LYS A 68 6.86 14.38 -3.32
N HIS A 69 7.47 13.48 -4.10
CA HIS A 69 8.21 13.84 -5.31
C HIS A 69 7.32 14.35 -6.46
N THR A 70 6.03 14.00 -6.50
CA THR A 70 5.14 14.47 -7.58
C THR A 70 5.03 15.99 -7.64
N LYS A 71 5.28 16.69 -6.52
CA LYS A 71 5.26 18.16 -6.44
C LYS A 71 6.37 18.83 -7.25
N THR A 72 7.43 18.09 -7.54
CA THR A 72 8.62 18.58 -8.25
C THR A 72 8.85 17.86 -9.58
N THR A 73 7.97 16.93 -9.95
CA THR A 73 8.07 16.15 -11.18
C THR A 73 7.16 16.76 -12.25
N ASP A 74 7.71 16.97 -13.45
CA ASP A 74 6.94 17.38 -14.62
C ASP A 74 6.39 16.14 -15.33
N PHE A 75 5.09 15.86 -15.17
CA PHE A 75 4.43 14.71 -15.79
C PHE A 75 3.84 15.01 -17.16
N ASP A 76 3.46 16.26 -17.40
CA ASP A 76 2.64 16.70 -18.52
C ASP A 76 3.38 17.83 -19.27
N SER A 77 4.64 17.58 -19.62
CA SER A 77 5.56 18.60 -20.13
C SER A 77 5.09 19.29 -21.42
N ASN A 78 4.17 18.67 -22.14
CA ASN A 78 3.62 19.16 -23.41
C ASN A 78 2.22 19.81 -23.26
N GLU A 79 1.61 19.74 -22.08
CA GLU A 79 0.25 20.27 -21.82
C GLU A 79 0.29 21.73 -21.34
N THR A 80 -0.85 22.41 -21.45
CA THR A 80 -1.03 23.79 -20.92
C THR A 80 -1.01 23.82 -19.39
N PRO A 81 -0.68 24.97 -18.75
CA PRO A 81 -0.73 25.10 -17.29
C PRO A 81 -2.07 24.70 -16.67
N GLU A 82 -3.18 25.01 -17.35
CA GLU A 82 -4.53 24.64 -16.95
C GLU A 82 -4.74 23.12 -16.94
N GLU A 83 -4.34 22.45 -18.02
CA GLU A 83 -4.40 20.98 -18.14
C GLU A 83 -3.51 20.28 -17.11
N ARG A 84 -2.29 20.78 -16.88
CA ARG A 84 -1.39 20.27 -15.84
C ARG A 84 -2.01 20.36 -14.45
N SER A 85 -2.63 21.51 -14.14
CA SER A 85 -3.34 21.71 -12.87
C SER A 85 -4.50 20.74 -12.72
N ALA A 86 -5.28 20.54 -13.79
CA ALA A 86 -6.41 19.60 -13.80
C ALA A 86 -5.96 18.12 -13.66
N ASN A 87 -4.78 17.77 -14.16
CA ASN A 87 -4.23 16.40 -14.09
C ASN A 87 -3.40 16.13 -12.83
N ALA A 88 -2.99 17.16 -12.09
CA ALA A 88 -2.12 17.01 -10.91
C ALA A 88 -2.66 16.01 -9.86
N LEU A 89 -3.98 15.92 -9.71
CA LEU A 89 -4.62 14.91 -8.85
C LEU A 89 -4.45 13.49 -9.42
N LYS A 90 -4.65 13.31 -10.72
CA LYS A 90 -4.54 12.01 -11.40
C LYS A 90 -3.13 11.45 -11.27
N TRP A 91 -2.11 12.30 -11.47
CA TRP A 91 -0.70 11.89 -11.31
C TRP A 91 -0.35 11.52 -9.86
N ARG A 92 -0.83 12.29 -8.88
CA ARG A 92 -0.65 11.94 -7.46
C ARG A 92 -1.26 10.59 -7.12
N LEU A 93 -2.49 10.33 -7.57
CA LEU A 93 -3.17 9.05 -7.36
C LEU A 93 -2.44 7.90 -8.07
N ALA A 94 -2.05 8.09 -9.34
CA ALA A 94 -1.31 7.09 -10.11
C ALA A 94 0.00 6.70 -9.40
N VAL A 95 0.79 7.70 -8.98
CA VAL A 95 2.05 7.48 -8.26
C VAL A 95 1.80 6.80 -6.91
N ALA A 96 0.78 7.21 -6.15
CA ALA A 96 0.44 6.58 -4.88
C ALA A 96 0.10 5.09 -5.06
N VAL A 97 -0.72 4.76 -6.06
CA VAL A 97 -1.12 3.38 -6.38
C VAL A 97 0.10 2.55 -6.80
N THR A 98 0.89 3.02 -7.76
CA THR A 98 2.06 2.31 -8.25
C THR A 98 3.10 2.09 -7.14
N ALA A 99 3.40 3.12 -6.36
CA ALA A 99 4.38 3.05 -5.28
C ALA A 99 3.95 2.09 -4.17
N LEU A 100 2.67 2.13 -3.79
CA LEU A 100 2.13 1.26 -2.77
C LEU A 100 2.15 -0.22 -3.19
N LEU A 101 1.80 -0.49 -4.46
CA LEU A 101 1.63 -1.84 -4.99
C LEU A 101 2.88 -2.41 -5.66
N HIS A 102 4.01 -1.70 -5.69
CA HIS A 102 5.20 -2.12 -6.44
C HIS A 102 5.70 -3.53 -6.06
N ASP A 103 5.58 -3.90 -4.78
CA ASP A 103 6.01 -5.18 -4.22
C ASP A 103 4.82 -6.13 -3.91
N ILE A 104 3.61 -5.83 -4.42
CA ILE A 104 2.40 -6.62 -4.11
C ILE A 104 2.47 -8.07 -4.62
N GLY A 105 3.41 -8.37 -5.52
CA GLY A 105 3.66 -9.73 -6.02
C GLY A 105 4.38 -10.64 -5.04
N LYS A 106 5.10 -10.10 -4.04
CA LYS A 106 5.91 -10.91 -3.10
C LYS A 106 5.13 -11.99 -2.35
N PRO A 107 3.91 -11.73 -1.82
CA PRO A 107 3.10 -12.78 -1.19
C PRO A 107 2.76 -13.96 -2.11
N VAL A 108 2.84 -13.76 -3.44
CA VAL A 108 2.54 -14.78 -4.45
C VAL A 108 3.81 -15.53 -4.88
N SER A 109 4.93 -14.82 -5.01
CA SER A 109 6.17 -15.37 -5.57
C SER A 109 7.16 -15.88 -4.54
N ASP A 110 7.23 -15.24 -3.36
CA ASP A 110 8.35 -15.39 -2.44
C ASP A 110 7.99 -16.21 -1.20
N TYR A 111 6.69 -16.41 -0.94
CA TYR A 111 6.20 -17.03 0.28
C TYR A 111 5.21 -18.16 0.00
N GLU A 112 5.37 -19.25 0.76
CA GLU A 112 4.30 -20.21 0.99
C GLU A 112 3.77 -20.01 2.40
N ILE A 113 2.48 -19.76 2.53
CA ILE A 113 1.84 -19.53 3.82
C ILE A 113 0.96 -20.73 4.13
N TRP A 114 1.23 -21.35 5.27
CA TRP A 114 0.52 -22.52 5.77
C TRP A 114 -0.13 -22.20 7.12
N ASP A 115 -1.23 -22.88 7.42
CA ASP A 115 -1.80 -22.86 8.76
C ASP A 115 -0.87 -23.58 9.76
N GLN A 116 -1.16 -23.44 11.06
CA GLN A 116 -0.31 -24.04 12.11
C GLN A 116 -0.26 -25.57 12.04
N THR A 117 -1.29 -26.20 11.45
CA THR A 117 -1.36 -27.65 11.31
C THR A 117 -0.64 -28.17 10.06
N GLY A 118 -0.32 -27.28 9.10
CA GLY A 118 0.27 -27.62 7.82
C GLY A 118 -0.71 -28.27 6.83
N VAL A 119 -2.01 -28.28 7.15
CA VAL A 119 -3.06 -28.89 6.32
C VAL A 119 -3.55 -27.92 5.25
N TYR A 120 -3.58 -26.63 5.56
CA TYR A 120 -4.14 -25.61 4.68
C TYR A 120 -3.09 -24.61 4.23
N GLN A 121 -2.80 -24.61 2.93
CA GLN A 121 -2.01 -23.57 2.28
C GLN A 121 -2.91 -22.41 1.88
N TRP A 122 -2.57 -21.19 2.30
CA TRP A 122 -3.23 -19.99 1.81
C TRP A 122 -2.88 -19.76 0.33
N LYS A 123 -3.91 -19.47 -0.48
CA LYS A 123 -3.74 -19.15 -1.91
C LYS A 123 -4.03 -17.66 -2.15
N PRO A 124 -3.05 -16.86 -2.60
CA PRO A 124 -3.21 -15.43 -2.83
C PRO A 124 -4.24 -15.06 -3.91
N SER A 125 -4.54 -15.98 -4.83
CA SER A 125 -5.50 -15.79 -5.93
C SER A 125 -6.97 -15.98 -5.51
N GLY A 126 -7.23 -16.39 -4.27
CA GLY A 126 -8.58 -16.47 -3.71
C GLY A 126 -9.10 -15.12 -3.18
N LYS A 127 -10.37 -15.07 -2.76
CA LYS A 127 -10.87 -13.93 -1.95
C LYS A 127 -9.93 -13.71 -0.75
N ILE A 128 -9.64 -12.44 -0.43
CA ILE A 128 -8.83 -12.04 0.74
C ILE A 128 -9.27 -12.85 1.96
N CYS A 129 -8.46 -13.83 2.35
CA CYS A 129 -8.90 -14.95 3.21
C CYS A 129 -8.81 -14.63 4.71
N PHE A 130 -8.34 -13.44 5.08
CA PHE A 130 -8.04 -13.11 6.47
C PHE A 130 -9.25 -12.77 7.34
N ILE A 131 -10.46 -12.63 6.78
CA ILE A 131 -11.69 -12.42 7.58
C ILE A 131 -12.18 -13.74 8.23
N GLY A 132 -11.75 -14.91 7.75
CA GLY A 132 -12.27 -16.21 8.22
C GLY A 132 -11.45 -16.90 9.33
N LEU A 133 -10.18 -16.56 9.51
CA LEU A 133 -9.25 -17.30 10.39
C LEU A 133 -9.06 -16.70 11.79
N LEU A 134 -9.66 -15.54 12.09
CA LEU A 134 -9.55 -14.88 13.40
C LEU A 134 -10.85 -14.89 14.22
N ASN A 135 -11.91 -15.56 13.75
CA ASN A 135 -13.21 -15.65 14.42
C ASN A 135 -13.55 -17.03 15.00
N THR A 136 -12.54 -17.83 15.33
CA THR A 136 -12.75 -19.06 16.13
C THR A 136 -12.02 -18.96 17.46
N THR A 137 -12.63 -18.20 18.37
CA THR A 137 -12.69 -18.49 19.82
C THR A 137 -14.08 -18.13 20.29
#